data_AF-A0A851HBT7-F1
#
_entry.id   AF-A0A851HBT7-F1
#
_cell.length_a   1.000
_cell.length_b   1.000
_cell.length_c   1.000
_cell.angle_alpha   90.00
_cell.angle_beta   90.00
_cell.angle_gamma   90.00
#
_symmetry.space_group_name_H-M   'P 1'
#
loop_
_entity.id
_entity.type
_entity.pdbx_description
1 polymer ?
#
loop_
_entity_poly.entity_id
_entity_poly.type
_entity_poly.pdbx_seq_one_letter_code
_entity_poly.pdbx_strand_id
1 'polypeptide(L)'
;MKKMRVLLDYFKKPYHKIIKFTVLLLTLIALTLLLSGFHSLNLLLEKDNFVKFRWYYFFSFSKQCLFLILMTVVLMIFQKNKRITDIFALCSLVSVIINTIFLRSFIRDWNIYPSSGMPFFNLIIYFLEYIIIPICFVIFYFISGSFKADYKMLGLTLIHPLLYFLDGYLVNLLMNWSEEKIFSTRFFAKQLINPDNQKNLFLAYGKIFLAFFFLTAGVIFLRNKKKFLWLKSVFFFSLLLVVSFIALQPKEWLHAKEVVLNPTTMGAGLFPETQEMSEYFQTVSDLTPEELKKNNHKILELGSGCGNVTQYLIEKFGVENIIALEIDDFLCQELKARFPGLKVIQGNAAHFETLLQKEKITHQQIKGIVSTLPVGIFSSEDFQSLKTSIEKIVVQNNIKYMNYRFKMFETATREMPELKKSHNFVFISEMIMPLSVYTYVKK
;
A
#
# COMPACT_ATOMS: atom_id res chain seq x y z
N MET A 1 -21.72 16.15 47.91
CA MET A 1 -21.19 14.80 47.63
C MET A 1 -22.20 13.80 47.03
N LYS A 2 -23.45 13.68 47.52
CA LYS A 2 -24.44 12.68 47.02
C LYS A 2 -24.83 12.86 45.54
N LYS A 3 -25.02 14.11 45.05
CA LYS A 3 -25.28 14.40 43.61
C LYS A 3 -24.10 14.08 42.67
N MET A 4 -22.86 14.23 43.13
CA MET A 4 -21.65 13.93 42.35
C MET A 4 -21.44 12.41 42.21
N ARG A 5 -21.83 11.64 43.24
CA ARG A 5 -21.81 10.18 43.24
C ARG A 5 -22.86 9.59 42.28
N VAL A 6 -24.04 10.21 42.17
CA VAL A 6 -25.09 9.84 41.18
C VAL A 6 -24.65 10.11 39.74
N LEU A 7 -23.97 11.24 39.47
CA LEU A 7 -23.40 11.50 38.14
C LEU A 7 -22.29 10.49 37.78
N LEU A 8 -21.40 10.16 38.73
CA LEU A 8 -20.36 9.16 38.52
C LEU A 8 -20.92 7.75 38.29
N ASP A 9 -22.00 7.37 38.99
CA ASP A 9 -22.67 6.08 38.77
C ASP A 9 -23.50 6.05 37.47
N TYR A 10 -24.01 7.20 37.02
CA TYR A 10 -24.63 7.35 35.70
C TYR A 10 -23.60 7.15 34.57
N PHE A 11 -22.37 7.64 34.74
CA PHE A 11 -21.25 7.41 33.81
C PHE A 11 -20.65 6.00 33.88
N LYS A 12 -20.91 5.23 34.94
CA LYS A 12 -20.45 3.84 35.07
C LYS A 12 -21.33 2.81 34.37
N LYS A 13 -22.56 3.16 33.97
CA LYS A 13 -23.45 2.22 33.30
C LYS A 13 -22.86 1.80 31.94
N PRO A 14 -22.78 0.49 31.62
CA PRO A 14 -22.18 -0.01 30.38
C PRO A 14 -22.85 0.59 29.13
N TYR A 15 -24.14 0.89 29.21
CA TYR A 15 -24.91 1.56 28.17
C TYR A 15 -24.36 2.95 27.79
N HIS A 16 -23.88 3.74 28.76
CA HIS A 16 -23.40 5.09 28.49
C HIS A 16 -22.03 5.10 27.83
N LYS A 17 -21.18 4.09 28.13
CA LYS A 17 -19.91 3.86 27.42
C LYS A 17 -20.13 3.49 25.96
N ILE A 18 -21.10 2.61 25.69
CA ILE A 18 -21.46 2.20 24.31
C ILE A 18 -21.92 3.41 23.50
N ILE A 19 -22.81 4.25 24.05
CA ILE A 19 -23.28 5.46 23.35
C ILE A 19 -22.14 6.41 23.00
N LYS A 20 -21.26 6.72 23.97
CA LYS A 20 -20.10 7.60 23.71
C LYS A 20 -19.19 7.05 22.61
N PHE A 21 -18.96 5.73 22.63
CA PHE A 21 -18.14 5.07 21.61
C PHE A 21 -18.80 5.09 20.23
N THR A 22 -20.12 4.86 20.17
CA THR A 22 -20.89 4.95 18.92
C THR A 22 -20.83 6.35 18.33
N VAL A 23 -21.00 7.39 19.15
CA VAL A 23 -20.90 8.78 18.70
C VAL A 23 -19.49 9.09 18.18
N LEU A 24 -18.45 8.70 18.92
CA LEU A 24 -17.06 8.87 18.49
C LEU A 24 -16.82 8.20 17.12
N LEU A 25 -17.26 6.95 16.95
CA LEU A 25 -17.09 6.19 15.72
C LEU A 25 -17.82 6.87 14.55
N LEU A 26 -19.05 7.37 14.76
CA LEU A 26 -19.77 8.14 13.74
C LEU A 26 -19.06 9.42 13.36
N THR A 27 -18.54 10.17 14.35
CA THR A 27 -17.77 11.40 14.08
C THR A 27 -16.52 11.10 13.27
N LEU A 28 -15.77 10.05 13.62
CA LEU A 28 -14.58 9.65 12.87
C LEU A 28 -14.92 9.24 11.44
N ILE A 29 -15.97 8.43 11.24
CA ILE A 29 -16.39 8.00 9.90
C ILE A 29 -16.85 9.18 9.06
N ALA A 30 -17.69 10.06 9.61
CA ALA A 30 -18.20 11.24 8.89
C ALA A 30 -17.06 12.18 8.49
N LEU A 31 -16.13 12.45 9.42
CA LEU A 31 -14.94 13.25 9.15
C LEU A 31 -14.09 12.61 8.04
N THR A 32 -13.84 11.30 8.12
CA THR A 32 -13.03 10.58 7.15
C THR A 32 -13.66 10.60 5.76
N LEU A 33 -14.96 10.32 5.64
CA LEU A 33 -15.68 10.39 4.36
C LEU A 33 -15.64 11.80 3.76
N LEU A 34 -15.76 12.85 4.58
CA LEU A 34 -15.67 14.24 4.12
C LEU A 34 -14.27 14.57 3.61
N LEU A 35 -13.23 14.24 4.38
CA LEU A 35 -11.84 14.48 4.00
C LEU A 35 -11.47 13.68 2.74
N SER A 36 -11.86 12.40 2.68
CA SER A 36 -11.63 11.53 1.53
C SER A 36 -12.38 12.03 0.30
N GLY A 37 -13.59 12.54 0.43
CA GLY A 37 -14.34 13.15 -0.67
C GLY A 37 -13.67 14.40 -1.21
N PHE A 38 -13.18 15.27 -0.33
CA PHE A 38 -12.41 16.46 -0.72
C PHE A 38 -11.10 16.10 -1.42
N HIS A 39 -10.37 15.09 -0.91
CA HIS A 39 -9.15 14.59 -1.56
C HIS A 39 -9.43 14.03 -2.95
N SER A 40 -10.46 13.19 -3.09
CA SER A 40 -10.86 12.63 -4.39
C SER A 40 -11.27 13.72 -5.39
N LEU A 41 -11.92 14.79 -4.92
CA LEU A 41 -12.24 15.95 -5.76
C LEU A 41 -10.99 16.70 -6.20
N ASN A 42 -10.03 16.93 -5.30
CA ASN A 42 -8.76 17.57 -5.66
C ASN A 42 -7.98 16.75 -6.69
N LEU A 43 -7.90 15.43 -6.51
CA LEU A 43 -7.26 14.54 -7.49
C LEU A 43 -7.93 14.61 -8.87
N LEU A 44 -9.25 14.79 -8.91
CA LEU A 44 -10.01 14.96 -10.16
C LEU A 44 -9.73 16.33 -10.82
N LEU A 45 -9.51 17.37 -10.01
CA LEU A 45 -9.27 18.74 -10.48
C LEU A 45 -7.83 18.99 -10.92
N GLU A 46 -6.86 18.18 -10.50
CA GLU A 46 -5.49 18.25 -11.01
C GLU A 46 -5.47 18.02 -12.55
N LYS A 47 -4.90 18.99 -13.28
CA LYS A 47 -4.87 19.04 -14.75
C LYS A 47 -4.29 17.72 -15.29
N ASP A 48 -5.00 17.10 -16.23
CA ASP A 48 -4.82 15.77 -16.86
C ASP A 48 -5.68 14.60 -16.34
N ASN A 49 -6.40 14.75 -15.21
CA ASN A 49 -7.27 13.67 -14.70
C ASN A 49 -8.75 13.77 -15.10
N PHE A 50 -9.25 14.94 -15.54
CA PHE A 50 -10.68 15.10 -15.86
C PHE A 50 -11.13 14.23 -17.05
N VAL A 51 -10.22 13.96 -18.00
CA VAL A 51 -10.45 13.05 -19.15
C VAL A 51 -10.32 11.57 -18.74
N LYS A 52 -9.71 11.28 -17.58
CA LYS A 52 -9.52 9.94 -17.02
C LYS A 52 -10.26 9.81 -15.70
N PHE A 53 -11.55 10.15 -15.67
CA PHE A 53 -12.38 9.90 -14.50
C PHE A 53 -12.26 8.43 -14.10
N ARG A 54 -11.85 8.21 -12.86
CA ARG A 54 -11.63 6.88 -12.32
C ARG A 54 -12.56 6.71 -11.14
N TRP A 55 -13.63 5.93 -11.33
CA TRP A 55 -14.69 5.74 -10.34
C TRP A 55 -14.18 5.30 -8.96
N TYR A 56 -13.10 4.51 -8.94
CA TYR A 56 -12.47 4.03 -7.72
C TYR A 56 -11.82 5.15 -6.89
N TYR A 57 -11.66 6.38 -7.41
CA TYR A 57 -11.37 7.54 -6.56
C TYR A 57 -12.44 7.71 -5.51
N PHE A 58 -13.71 7.45 -5.84
CA PHE A 58 -14.86 7.62 -4.92
C PHE A 58 -15.34 6.30 -4.32
N PHE A 59 -15.10 5.17 -4.96
CA PHE A 59 -15.57 3.85 -4.54
C PHE A 59 -14.42 2.84 -4.36
N SER A 60 -13.49 3.15 -3.46
CA SER A 60 -12.45 2.19 -3.05
C SER A 60 -13.00 1.14 -2.07
N PHE A 61 -12.29 0.03 -1.91
CA PHE A 61 -12.65 -1.00 -0.94
C PHE A 61 -12.67 -0.45 0.49
N SER A 62 -11.73 0.45 0.84
CA SER A 62 -11.69 1.12 2.14
C SER A 62 -12.97 1.92 2.42
N LYS A 63 -13.45 2.67 1.43
CA LYS A 63 -14.70 3.44 1.54
C LYS A 63 -15.93 2.56 1.68
N GLN A 64 -15.97 1.41 0.99
CA GLN A 64 -17.04 0.44 1.21
C GLN A 64 -17.00 -0.14 2.63
N CYS A 65 -15.81 -0.38 3.20
CA CYS A 65 -15.69 -0.79 4.60
C CYS A 65 -16.22 0.29 5.56
N LEU A 66 -15.89 1.56 5.34
CA LEU A 66 -16.43 2.67 6.13
C LEU A 66 -17.96 2.76 6.03
N PHE A 67 -18.51 2.60 4.82
CA PHE A 67 -19.95 2.60 4.60
C PHE A 67 -20.62 1.42 5.31
N LEU A 68 -20.02 0.23 5.28
CA LEU A 68 -20.54 -0.94 5.97
C LEU A 68 -20.55 -0.75 7.49
N ILE A 69 -19.52 -0.12 8.06
CA ILE A 69 -19.49 0.26 9.49
C ILE A 69 -20.59 1.29 9.79
N LEU A 70 -20.75 2.30 8.95
CA LEU A 70 -21.82 3.29 9.08
C LEU A 70 -23.21 2.62 9.09
N MET A 71 -23.45 1.70 8.16
CA MET A 71 -24.70 0.93 8.11
C MET A 71 -24.91 0.10 9.38
N THR A 72 -23.86 -0.56 9.89
CA THR A 72 -23.93 -1.27 11.17
C THR A 72 -24.39 -0.36 12.29
N VAL A 73 -23.77 0.83 12.42
CA VAL A 73 -24.12 1.79 13.48
C VAL A 73 -25.55 2.31 13.32
N VAL A 74 -25.96 2.63 12.09
CA VAL A 74 -27.34 3.06 11.78
C VAL A 74 -28.35 1.99 12.18
N LEU A 75 -28.12 0.72 11.80
CA LEU A 75 -28.99 -0.40 12.16
C LEU A 75 -29.12 -0.58 13.68
N MET A 76 -28.05 -0.32 14.43
CA MET A 76 -28.07 -0.34 15.90
C MET A 76 -28.93 0.78 16.49
N ILE A 77 -28.79 2.01 15.98
CA ILE A 77 -29.54 3.18 16.48
C ILE A 77 -31.03 2.98 16.28
N PHE A 78 -31.43 2.52 15.08
CA PHE A 78 -32.83 2.27 14.75
C PHE A 78 -33.39 0.97 15.34
N GLN A 79 -32.59 0.23 16.14
CA GLN A 79 -32.96 -1.04 16.76
C GLN A 79 -33.63 -2.03 15.79
N LYS A 80 -33.17 -2.04 14.53
CA LYS A 80 -33.70 -2.96 13.51
C LYS A 80 -33.32 -4.41 13.86
N ASN A 81 -33.96 -5.35 13.15
CA ASN A 81 -33.80 -6.80 13.31
C ASN A 81 -32.38 -7.20 13.75
N LYS A 82 -32.26 -7.66 15.00
CA LYS A 82 -30.97 -7.93 15.65
C LYS A 82 -30.07 -8.86 14.84
N ARG A 83 -30.64 -9.84 14.14
CA ARG A 83 -29.89 -10.77 13.31
C ARG A 83 -29.23 -10.07 12.12
N ILE A 84 -29.92 -9.10 11.51
CA ILE A 84 -29.35 -8.30 10.40
C ILE A 84 -28.20 -7.45 10.93
N THR A 85 -28.39 -6.80 12.08
CA THR A 85 -27.33 -6.00 12.72
C THR A 85 -26.11 -6.85 13.07
N ASP A 86 -26.30 -8.08 13.56
CA ASP A 86 -25.23 -9.04 13.84
C ASP A 86 -24.46 -9.42 12.55
N ILE A 87 -25.16 -9.64 11.42
CA ILE A 87 -24.55 -9.93 10.11
C ILE A 87 -23.72 -8.75 9.64
N PHE A 88 -24.28 -7.55 9.64
CA PHE A 88 -23.57 -6.34 9.22
C PHE A 88 -22.35 -6.08 10.10
N ALA A 89 -22.45 -6.24 11.42
CA ALA A 89 -21.34 -6.07 12.33
C ALA A 89 -20.19 -7.06 12.07
N LEU A 90 -20.52 -8.34 11.82
CA LEU A 90 -19.52 -9.35 11.48
C LEU A 90 -18.87 -9.05 10.11
N CYS A 91 -19.66 -8.70 9.10
CA CYS A 91 -19.14 -8.31 7.79
C CYS A 91 -18.24 -7.07 7.90
N SER A 92 -18.64 -6.03 8.63
CA SER A 92 -17.83 -4.85 8.91
C SER A 92 -16.50 -5.21 9.56
N LEU A 93 -16.51 -6.08 10.56
CA LEU A 93 -15.32 -6.47 11.30
C LEU A 93 -14.32 -7.20 10.40
N VAL A 94 -14.81 -8.18 9.65
CA VAL A 94 -13.98 -8.99 8.76
C VAL A 94 -13.42 -8.10 7.63
N SER A 95 -14.28 -7.31 6.99
CA SER A 95 -13.87 -6.42 5.90
C SER A 95 -12.86 -5.38 6.35
N VAL A 96 -13.04 -4.75 7.51
CA VAL A 96 -12.12 -3.70 7.97
C VAL A 96 -10.76 -4.28 8.36
N ILE A 97 -10.72 -5.46 9.01
CA ILE A 97 -9.46 -6.13 9.32
C ILE A 97 -8.76 -6.52 8.01
N ILE A 98 -9.45 -7.19 7.09
CA ILE A 98 -8.88 -7.61 5.81
C ILE A 98 -8.40 -6.42 4.99
N ASN A 99 -9.15 -5.32 4.97
CA ASN A 99 -8.70 -4.09 4.33
C ASN A 99 -7.35 -3.63 4.89
N THR A 100 -7.22 -3.58 6.22
CA THR A 100 -5.99 -3.15 6.91
C THR A 100 -4.81 -4.10 6.70
N ILE A 101 -5.00 -5.42 6.82
CA ILE A 101 -3.87 -6.38 6.86
C ILE A 101 -3.57 -7.06 5.53
N PHE A 102 -4.48 -7.01 4.57
CA PHE A 102 -4.41 -7.80 3.34
C PHE A 102 -4.69 -6.92 2.11
N LEU A 103 -5.89 -6.33 1.98
CA LEU A 103 -6.32 -5.78 0.69
C LEU A 103 -5.64 -4.46 0.34
N ARG A 104 -5.21 -3.68 1.33
CA ARG A 104 -4.52 -2.40 1.10
C ARG A 104 -3.40 -2.51 0.07
N SER A 105 -2.63 -3.60 0.12
CA SER A 105 -1.46 -3.81 -0.73
C SER A 105 -1.70 -4.83 -1.84
N PHE A 106 -2.95 -5.28 -1.96
CA PHE A 106 -3.39 -6.29 -2.91
C PHE A 106 -4.30 -5.69 -4.00
N ILE A 107 -5.31 -4.91 -3.57
CA ILE A 107 -6.25 -4.18 -4.41
C ILE A 107 -5.86 -2.72 -4.43
N ARG A 108 -5.94 -2.13 -5.62
CA ARG A 108 -5.58 -0.75 -5.86
C ARG A 108 -6.58 0.22 -5.23
N ASP A 109 -6.10 1.05 -4.32
CA ASP A 109 -6.84 2.20 -3.79
C ASP A 109 -6.14 3.50 -4.19
N TRP A 110 -6.74 4.21 -5.16
CA TRP A 110 -6.12 5.41 -5.69
C TRP A 110 -6.23 6.63 -4.78
N ASN A 111 -7.05 6.55 -3.73
CA ASN A 111 -7.12 7.60 -2.74
C ASN A 111 -5.84 7.69 -1.89
N ILE A 112 -4.98 6.67 -1.96
CA ILE A 112 -3.66 6.64 -1.31
C ILE A 112 -2.65 7.52 -2.06
N TYR A 113 -2.87 7.82 -3.35
CA TYR A 113 -1.92 8.59 -4.14
C TYR A 113 -1.92 10.05 -3.65
N PRO A 114 -0.73 10.63 -3.42
CA PRO A 114 -0.60 11.98 -2.94
C PRO A 114 -0.99 13.00 -4.02
N SER A 115 -1.66 14.08 -3.60
CA SER A 115 -2.01 15.22 -4.44
C SER A 115 -0.88 16.26 -4.45
N SER A 116 -0.70 16.92 -5.58
CA SER A 116 0.29 17.98 -5.79
C SER A 116 -0.16 19.28 -5.11
N GLY A 117 -0.09 19.31 -3.78
CA GLY A 117 -0.39 20.53 -3.03
C GLY A 117 -0.60 20.33 -1.53
N MET A 118 -0.99 19.12 -1.10
CA MET A 118 -1.19 18.82 0.32
C MET A 118 -0.58 17.46 0.70
N PRO A 119 0.76 17.35 0.75
CA PRO A 119 1.47 16.07 0.89
C PRO A 119 1.22 15.37 2.23
N PHE A 120 0.64 16.03 3.23
CA PHE A 120 0.30 15.42 4.52
C PHE A 120 -1.20 15.12 4.67
N PHE A 121 -2.05 15.58 3.75
CA PHE A 121 -3.49 15.43 3.88
C PHE A 121 -3.94 13.98 3.62
N ASN A 122 -3.34 13.34 2.61
CA ASN A 122 -3.53 11.91 2.34
C ASN A 122 -3.10 11.03 3.53
N LEU A 123 -2.05 11.46 4.26
CA LEU A 123 -1.57 10.76 5.45
C LEU A 123 -2.64 10.68 6.54
N ILE A 124 -3.34 11.80 6.81
CA ILE A 124 -4.43 11.84 7.80
C ILE A 124 -5.54 10.88 7.42
N ILE A 125 -6.00 10.94 6.16
CA ILE A 125 -7.05 10.06 5.64
C ILE A 125 -6.64 8.61 5.81
N TYR A 126 -5.41 8.27 5.45
CA TYR A 126 -4.93 6.90 5.54
C TYR A 126 -4.87 6.38 6.97
N PHE A 127 -4.32 7.16 7.92
CA PHE A 127 -4.30 6.76 9.33
C PHE A 127 -5.72 6.54 9.86
N LEU A 128 -6.69 7.37 9.45
CA LEU A 128 -8.08 7.21 9.82
C LEU A 128 -8.68 5.92 9.23
N GLU A 129 -8.53 5.70 7.92
CA GLU A 129 -9.14 4.59 7.19
C GLU A 129 -8.53 3.22 7.53
N TYR A 130 -7.21 3.15 7.66
CA TYR A 130 -6.47 1.88 7.75
C TYR A 130 -5.98 1.55 9.16
N ILE A 131 -5.99 2.48 10.13
CA ILE A 131 -5.59 2.21 11.51
C ILE A 131 -6.68 2.57 12.52
N ILE A 132 -7.01 3.86 12.62
CA ILE A 132 -7.77 4.39 13.76
C ILE A 132 -9.19 3.82 13.75
N ILE A 133 -9.93 3.93 12.65
CA ILE A 133 -11.30 3.40 12.54
C ILE A 133 -11.32 1.87 12.68
N PRO A 134 -10.46 1.09 11.99
CA PRO A 134 -10.37 -0.36 12.21
C PRO A 134 -10.15 -0.75 13.67
N ILE A 135 -9.17 -0.14 14.37
CA ILE A 135 -8.91 -0.42 15.78
C ILE A 135 -10.12 -0.06 16.64
N CYS A 136 -10.69 1.13 16.44
CA CYS A 136 -11.89 1.57 17.15
C CYS A 136 -13.04 0.57 16.92
N PHE A 137 -13.25 0.10 15.69
CA PHE A 137 -14.33 -0.82 15.38
C PHE A 137 -14.12 -2.23 15.94
N VAL A 138 -12.88 -2.76 15.91
CA VAL A 138 -12.54 -4.03 16.56
C VAL A 138 -12.84 -3.94 18.07
N ILE A 139 -12.37 -2.88 18.71
CA ILE A 139 -12.63 -2.62 20.13
C ILE A 139 -14.14 -2.53 20.40
N PHE A 140 -14.86 -1.76 19.59
CA PHE A 140 -16.32 -1.63 19.67
C PHE A 140 -17.02 -2.98 19.59
N TYR A 141 -16.67 -3.79 18.59
CA TYR A 141 -17.29 -5.08 18.33
C TYR A 141 -17.15 -6.03 19.52
N PHE A 142 -15.95 -6.09 20.12
CA PHE A 142 -15.71 -6.98 21.24
C PHE A 142 -16.25 -6.41 22.57
N ILE A 143 -16.12 -5.11 22.84
CA ILE A 143 -16.60 -4.46 24.07
C ILE A 143 -18.12 -4.43 24.14
N SER A 144 -18.83 -4.20 23.03
CA SER A 144 -20.28 -4.10 23.03
C SER A 144 -20.95 -5.35 23.61
N GLY A 145 -20.31 -6.52 23.44
CA GLY A 145 -20.82 -7.82 23.89
C GLY A 145 -22.16 -8.23 23.25
N SER A 146 -22.75 -7.36 22.43
CA SER A 146 -24.11 -7.45 21.93
C SER A 146 -24.21 -8.24 20.64
N PHE A 147 -23.12 -8.28 19.87
CA PHE A 147 -23.08 -8.96 18.57
C PHE A 147 -22.94 -10.47 18.73
N LYS A 148 -23.81 -11.20 18.05
CA LYS A 148 -23.71 -12.66 17.92
C LYS A 148 -23.04 -13.01 16.59
N ALA A 149 -22.30 -14.11 16.58
CA ALA A 149 -21.68 -14.66 15.37
C ALA A 149 -21.86 -16.18 15.36
N ASP A 150 -22.36 -16.72 14.26
CA ASP A 150 -22.56 -18.15 14.08
C ASP A 150 -22.08 -18.63 12.70
N TYR A 151 -21.89 -19.94 12.55
CA TYR A 151 -21.34 -20.52 11.32
C TYR A 151 -22.25 -20.37 10.09
N LYS A 152 -23.55 -20.06 10.24
CA LYS A 152 -24.42 -19.78 9.10
C LYS A 152 -24.09 -18.44 8.44
N MET A 153 -23.38 -17.56 9.17
CA MET A 153 -22.95 -16.25 8.69
C MET A 153 -21.64 -16.32 7.88
N LEU A 154 -20.96 -17.48 7.85
CA LEU A 154 -19.68 -17.66 7.16
C LEU A 154 -19.75 -17.23 5.68
N GLY A 155 -20.71 -17.80 4.94
CA GLY A 155 -20.93 -17.45 3.53
C GLY A 155 -21.41 -16.01 3.32
N LEU A 156 -22.11 -15.42 4.30
CA LEU A 156 -22.62 -14.05 4.20
C LEU A 156 -21.50 -13.01 4.17
N THR A 157 -20.38 -13.28 4.85
CA THR A 157 -19.22 -12.37 4.80
C THR A 157 -18.53 -12.34 3.44
N LEU A 158 -18.67 -13.39 2.62
CA LEU A 158 -18.11 -13.46 1.26
C LEU A 158 -18.91 -12.62 0.26
N ILE A 159 -20.14 -12.23 0.60
CA ILE A 159 -20.97 -11.37 -0.25
C ILE A 159 -20.33 -9.99 -0.41
N HIS A 160 -19.71 -9.45 0.63
CA HIS A 160 -19.12 -8.11 0.58
C HIS A 160 -18.02 -7.96 -0.48
N PRO A 161 -16.93 -8.77 -0.50
CA PRO A 161 -15.94 -8.67 -1.56
C PRO A 161 -16.53 -8.99 -2.94
N LEU A 162 -17.52 -9.88 -3.03
CA LEU A 162 -18.21 -10.15 -4.30
C LEU A 162 -18.94 -8.90 -4.83
N LEU A 163 -19.71 -8.22 -3.97
CA LEU A 163 -20.43 -6.99 -4.32
C LEU A 163 -19.46 -5.88 -4.72
N TYR A 164 -18.34 -5.71 -4.01
CA TYR A 164 -17.32 -4.72 -4.38
C TYR A 164 -16.87 -4.88 -5.84
N PHE A 165 -16.52 -6.10 -6.23
CA PHE A 165 -16.05 -6.36 -7.59
C PHE A 165 -17.16 -6.29 -8.63
N LEU A 166 -18.37 -6.73 -8.28
CA LEU A 166 -19.53 -6.64 -9.16
C LEU A 166 -19.91 -5.16 -9.42
N ASP A 167 -20.03 -4.37 -8.36
CA ASP A 167 -20.36 -2.94 -8.44
C ASP A 167 -19.27 -2.19 -9.23
N GLY A 168 -17.99 -2.46 -8.94
CA GLY A 168 -16.89 -1.87 -9.68
C GLY A 168 -16.90 -2.23 -11.18
N TYR A 169 -17.26 -3.48 -11.50
CA TYR A 169 -17.41 -3.92 -12.89
C TYR A 169 -18.59 -3.23 -13.57
N LEU A 170 -19.75 -3.15 -12.91
CA LEU A 170 -20.93 -2.45 -13.43
C LEU A 170 -20.66 -0.96 -13.68
N VAL A 171 -20.00 -0.28 -12.74
CA VAL A 171 -19.61 1.13 -12.92
C VAL A 171 -18.62 1.27 -14.09
N ASN A 172 -17.67 0.35 -14.23
CA ASN A 172 -16.75 0.36 -15.36
C ASN A 172 -17.46 0.15 -16.71
N LEU A 173 -18.49 -0.70 -16.76
CA LEU A 173 -19.34 -0.90 -17.94
C LEU A 173 -20.12 0.38 -18.29
N LEU A 174 -20.69 1.06 -17.28
CA LEU A 174 -21.44 2.30 -17.50
C LEU A 174 -20.54 3.43 -17.99
N MET A 175 -19.34 3.57 -17.42
CA MET A 175 -18.42 4.66 -17.75
C MET A 175 -17.72 4.49 -19.10
N ASN A 176 -17.46 3.24 -19.52
CA ASN A 176 -16.77 2.95 -20.78
C ASN A 176 -17.71 2.31 -21.82
N TRP A 177 -19.02 2.60 -21.71
CA TRP A 177 -20.05 2.01 -22.57
C TRP A 177 -19.80 2.26 -24.07
N SER A 178 -19.10 3.34 -24.41
CA SER A 178 -18.77 3.73 -25.79
C SER A 178 -17.42 3.19 -26.30
N GLU A 179 -16.61 2.52 -25.48
CA GLU A 179 -15.31 1.98 -25.92
C GLU A 179 -15.44 0.52 -26.38
N GLU A 180 -14.86 0.14 -27.53
CA GLU A 180 -14.95 -1.22 -28.11
C GLU A 180 -14.44 -2.38 -27.23
N LYS A 181 -13.87 -2.12 -26.04
CA LYS A 181 -13.27 -3.13 -25.14
C LYS A 181 -13.97 -3.26 -23.78
N ILE A 182 -15.31 -3.23 -23.83
CA ILE A 182 -16.26 -3.31 -22.70
C ILE A 182 -16.01 -4.55 -21.81
N PHE A 183 -15.80 -5.72 -22.43
CA PHE A 183 -15.58 -7.00 -21.74
C PHE A 183 -14.10 -7.36 -21.80
N SER A 184 -13.28 -6.81 -20.91
CA SER A 184 -11.89 -7.23 -20.83
C SER A 184 -11.52 -7.68 -19.43
N THR A 185 -10.89 -8.86 -19.35
CA THR A 185 -10.13 -9.36 -18.20
C THR A 185 -9.15 -8.33 -17.65
N ARG A 186 -8.81 -7.32 -18.46
CA ARG A 186 -8.05 -6.13 -18.06
C ARG A 186 -8.70 -5.35 -16.92
N PHE A 187 -10.02 -5.35 -16.74
CA PHE A 187 -10.65 -4.67 -15.59
C PHE A 187 -10.17 -5.31 -14.28
N PHE A 188 -10.36 -6.62 -14.14
CA PHE A 188 -9.97 -7.38 -12.95
C PHE A 188 -8.47 -7.34 -12.73
N ALA A 189 -7.67 -7.47 -13.80
CA ALA A 189 -6.22 -7.29 -13.70
C ALA A 189 -5.84 -5.91 -13.16
N LYS A 190 -6.44 -4.82 -13.69
CA LYS A 190 -6.15 -3.45 -13.22
C LYS A 190 -6.53 -3.18 -11.77
N GLN A 191 -7.42 -3.98 -11.17
CA GLN A 191 -7.74 -3.87 -9.74
C GLN A 191 -6.58 -4.35 -8.86
N LEU A 192 -5.73 -5.25 -9.35
CA LEU A 192 -4.62 -5.82 -8.60
C LEU A 192 -3.39 -4.94 -8.76
N ILE A 193 -2.71 -4.61 -7.67
CA ILE A 193 -1.57 -3.69 -7.73
C ILE A 193 -0.33 -4.42 -8.27
N ASN A 194 -0.01 -5.57 -7.68
CA ASN A 194 1.16 -6.38 -8.03
C ASN A 194 0.95 -7.11 -9.38
N PRO A 195 1.83 -6.92 -10.38
CA PRO A 195 1.63 -7.51 -11.69
C PRO A 195 1.72 -9.05 -11.74
N ASP A 196 2.37 -9.69 -10.77
CA ASP A 196 2.37 -11.16 -10.66
C ASP A 196 0.95 -11.69 -10.40
N ASN A 197 0.16 -10.95 -9.60
CA ASN A 197 -1.25 -11.23 -9.37
C ASN A 197 -2.11 -10.93 -10.60
N GLN A 198 -1.76 -9.89 -11.37
CA GLN A 198 -2.45 -9.55 -12.63
C GLN A 198 -2.36 -10.68 -13.67
N LYS A 199 -1.24 -11.42 -13.69
CA LYS A 199 -1.05 -12.58 -14.57
C LYS A 199 -1.85 -13.81 -14.12
N ASN A 200 -2.15 -13.93 -12.82
CA ASN A 200 -2.79 -15.10 -12.22
C ASN A 200 -4.10 -14.74 -11.50
N LEU A 201 -5.05 -14.16 -12.24
CA LEU A 201 -6.28 -13.61 -11.66
C LEU A 201 -7.05 -14.59 -10.78
N PHE A 202 -7.27 -15.82 -11.25
CA PHE A 202 -8.05 -16.82 -10.49
C PHE A 202 -7.44 -17.08 -9.11
N LEU A 203 -6.12 -17.27 -9.04
CA LEU A 203 -5.41 -17.47 -7.78
C LEU A 203 -5.47 -16.20 -6.91
N ALA A 204 -5.29 -15.02 -7.52
CA ALA A 204 -5.31 -13.76 -6.80
C ALA A 204 -6.67 -13.48 -6.14
N TYR A 205 -7.77 -13.63 -6.88
CA TYR A 205 -9.11 -13.47 -6.31
C TYR A 205 -9.44 -14.60 -5.33
N GLY A 206 -9.03 -15.84 -5.61
CA GLY A 206 -9.16 -16.96 -4.68
C GLY A 206 -8.54 -16.68 -3.31
N LYS A 207 -7.34 -16.06 -3.28
CA LYS A 207 -6.68 -15.62 -2.04
C LYS A 207 -7.55 -14.65 -1.22
N ILE A 208 -8.23 -13.70 -1.88
CA ILE A 208 -9.14 -12.75 -1.20
C ILE A 208 -10.29 -13.51 -0.51
N PHE A 209 -11.01 -14.36 -1.24
CA PHE A 209 -12.13 -15.11 -0.66
C PHE A 209 -11.67 -16.07 0.44
N LEU A 210 -10.49 -16.67 0.29
CA LEU A 210 -9.89 -17.54 1.31
C LEU A 210 -9.54 -16.76 2.59
N ALA A 211 -8.99 -15.54 2.46
CA ALA A 211 -8.74 -14.65 3.58
C ALA A 211 -10.02 -14.28 4.33
N PHE A 212 -11.10 -13.93 3.60
CA PHE A 212 -12.43 -13.72 4.19
C PHE A 212 -12.93 -14.95 4.93
N PHE A 213 -12.85 -16.11 4.30
CA PHE A 213 -13.31 -17.36 4.90
C PHE A 213 -12.60 -17.68 6.21
N PHE A 214 -11.26 -17.69 6.21
CA PHE A 214 -10.48 -18.03 7.41
C PHE A 214 -10.67 -17.01 8.53
N LEU A 215 -10.66 -15.71 8.20
CA LEU A 215 -10.85 -14.68 9.22
C LEU A 215 -12.24 -14.78 9.85
N THR A 216 -13.30 -14.94 9.04
CA THR A 216 -14.66 -15.10 9.55
C THR A 216 -14.79 -16.34 10.43
N ALA A 217 -14.28 -17.49 9.98
CA ALA A 217 -14.31 -18.74 10.75
C ALA A 217 -13.57 -18.58 12.09
N GLY A 218 -12.40 -17.94 12.08
CA GLY A 218 -11.61 -17.69 13.28
C GLY A 218 -12.27 -16.70 14.25
N VAL A 219 -12.91 -15.63 13.75
CA VAL A 219 -13.68 -14.70 14.58
C VAL A 219 -14.89 -15.38 15.23
N ILE A 220 -15.65 -16.18 14.48
CA ILE A 220 -16.78 -16.97 15.02
C ILE A 220 -16.29 -17.91 16.12
N PHE A 221 -15.18 -18.62 15.87
CA PHE A 221 -14.56 -19.51 16.85
C PHE A 221 -14.18 -18.76 18.13
N LEU A 222 -13.47 -17.63 18.01
CA LEU A 222 -13.06 -16.78 19.14
C LEU A 222 -14.24 -16.25 19.94
N ARG A 223 -15.35 -15.91 19.27
CA ARG A 223 -16.57 -15.41 19.91
C ARG A 223 -17.22 -16.49 20.77
N ASN A 224 -17.22 -17.73 20.30
CA ASN A 224 -17.89 -18.85 20.96
C ASN A 224 -17.10 -19.45 22.14
N LYS A 225 -15.81 -19.13 22.29
CA LYS A 225 -15.00 -19.58 23.44
C LYS A 225 -15.21 -18.67 24.65
N LYS A 226 -15.44 -19.24 25.83
CA LYS A 226 -15.51 -18.49 27.11
C LYS A 226 -14.17 -18.34 27.85
N LYS A 227 -13.12 -19.06 27.41
CA LYS A 227 -11.80 -19.12 28.07
C LYS A 227 -11.06 -17.77 28.08
N PHE A 228 -10.03 -17.70 28.94
CA PHE A 228 -9.17 -16.56 29.25
C PHE A 228 -8.89 -15.62 28.07
N LEU A 229 -9.00 -14.31 28.32
CA LEU A 229 -8.83 -13.24 27.34
C LEU A 229 -7.48 -13.31 26.61
N TRP A 230 -6.39 -13.60 27.33
CA TRP A 230 -5.04 -13.67 26.74
C TRP A 230 -4.93 -14.74 25.64
N LEU A 231 -5.53 -15.92 25.85
CA LEU A 231 -5.49 -17.02 24.88
C LEU A 231 -6.27 -16.65 23.60
N LYS A 232 -7.36 -15.89 23.74
CA LYS A 232 -8.10 -15.34 22.59
C LYS A 232 -7.26 -14.34 21.82
N SER A 233 -6.54 -13.47 22.52
CA SER A 233 -5.63 -12.52 21.87
C SER A 233 -4.54 -13.24 21.10
N VAL A 234 -3.87 -14.24 21.70
CA VAL A 234 -2.85 -15.05 21.02
C VAL A 234 -3.41 -15.69 19.75
N PHE A 235 -4.56 -16.38 19.86
CA PHE A 235 -5.18 -17.02 18.69
C PHE A 235 -5.60 -15.99 17.63
N PHE A 236 -6.11 -14.82 18.03
CA PHE A 236 -6.45 -13.76 17.08
C PHE A 236 -5.22 -13.27 16.33
N PHE A 237 -4.10 -13.01 17.02
CA PHE A 237 -2.86 -12.62 16.35
C PHE A 237 -2.31 -13.73 15.44
N SER A 238 -2.39 -15.01 15.86
CA SER A 238 -2.04 -16.13 14.99
C SER A 238 -2.93 -16.20 13.75
N LEU A 239 -4.22 -15.92 13.88
CA LEU A 239 -5.16 -15.87 12.76
C LEU A 239 -4.80 -14.74 11.79
N LEU A 240 -4.49 -13.53 12.31
CA LEU A 240 -4.04 -12.42 11.48
C LEU A 240 -2.76 -12.78 10.72
N LEU A 241 -1.80 -13.43 11.39
CA LEU A 241 -0.57 -13.89 10.77
C LEU A 241 -0.85 -14.88 9.62
N VAL A 242 -1.74 -15.87 9.83
CA VAL A 242 -2.16 -16.81 8.78
C VAL A 242 -2.79 -16.09 7.60
N VAL A 243 -3.66 -15.09 7.84
CA VAL A 243 -4.26 -14.31 6.76
C VAL A 243 -3.21 -13.50 6.00
N SER A 244 -2.21 -12.93 6.69
CA SER A 244 -1.09 -12.22 6.04
C SER A 244 -0.25 -13.15 5.15
N PHE A 245 -0.06 -14.42 5.51
CA PHE A 245 0.61 -15.41 4.65
C PHE A 245 -0.15 -15.66 3.33
N ILE A 246 -1.47 -15.54 3.33
CA ILE A 246 -2.28 -15.65 2.10
C ILE A 246 -2.04 -14.42 1.20
N ALA A 247 -1.83 -13.24 1.80
CA ALA A 247 -1.68 -11.96 1.10
C ALA A 247 -0.36 -11.88 0.35
N LEU A 248 0.72 -12.20 1.07
CA LEU A 248 2.08 -11.92 0.65
C LEU A 248 2.59 -12.98 -0.32
N GLN A 249 3.45 -12.54 -1.23
CA GLN A 249 4.16 -13.39 -2.19
C GLN A 249 5.41 -13.99 -1.54
N PRO A 250 5.91 -15.14 -2.03
CA PRO A 250 7.15 -15.74 -1.53
C PRO A 250 8.33 -14.77 -1.50
N LYS A 251 8.46 -13.88 -2.50
CA LYS A 251 9.51 -12.85 -2.57
C LYS A 251 9.46 -11.83 -1.43
N GLU A 252 8.27 -11.51 -0.93
CA GLU A 252 8.10 -10.54 0.17
C GLU A 252 8.54 -11.16 1.49
N TRP A 253 8.31 -12.47 1.65
CA TRP A 253 8.85 -13.24 2.78
C TRP A 253 10.35 -13.44 2.70
N LEU A 254 10.89 -13.58 1.48
CA LEU A 254 12.33 -13.64 1.26
C LEU A 254 13.01 -12.33 1.66
N HIS A 255 12.45 -11.19 1.24
CA HIS A 255 12.88 -9.88 1.71
C HIS A 255 12.84 -9.77 3.24
N ALA A 256 11.74 -10.19 3.87
CA ALA A 256 11.61 -10.17 5.32
C ALA A 256 12.68 -11.02 6.03
N LYS A 257 12.98 -12.20 5.49
CA LYS A 257 14.06 -13.06 5.97
C LYS A 257 15.41 -12.34 5.86
N GLU A 258 15.73 -11.74 4.71
CA GLU A 258 17.01 -11.06 4.51
C GLU A 258 17.16 -9.79 5.36
N VAL A 259 16.08 -9.04 5.61
CA VAL A 259 16.10 -7.91 6.55
C VAL A 259 16.43 -8.36 7.97
N VAL A 260 15.91 -9.52 8.40
CA VAL A 260 16.18 -10.07 9.74
C VAL A 260 17.62 -10.59 9.85
N LEU A 261 18.14 -11.20 8.80
CA LEU A 261 19.49 -11.78 8.79
C LEU A 261 20.59 -10.73 8.55
N ASN A 262 20.31 -9.71 7.73
CA ASN A 262 21.28 -8.72 7.24
C ASN A 262 20.79 -7.26 7.44
N PRO A 263 20.40 -6.85 8.66
CA PRO A 263 19.72 -5.57 8.90
C PRO A 263 20.58 -4.34 8.55
N THR A 264 21.90 -4.42 8.73
CA THR A 264 22.85 -3.32 8.44
C THR A 264 23.03 -3.06 6.95
N THR A 265 22.72 -4.04 6.10
CA THR A 265 22.88 -3.96 4.64
C THR A 265 21.58 -3.54 3.98
N MET A 266 20.45 -4.10 4.42
CA MET A 266 19.15 -3.88 3.78
C MET A 266 18.59 -2.48 4.04
N GLY A 267 18.68 -1.99 5.29
CA GLY A 267 18.17 -0.67 5.70
C GLY A 267 16.70 -0.37 5.33
N ALA A 268 15.92 -1.41 5.04
CA ALA A 268 14.52 -1.37 4.64
C ALA A 268 13.60 -1.82 5.79
N GLY A 269 12.29 -1.63 5.62
CA GLY A 269 11.30 -2.27 6.49
C GLY A 269 11.29 -3.80 6.29
N LEU A 270 10.65 -4.53 7.21
CA LEU A 270 10.49 -6.00 7.13
C LEU A 270 9.85 -6.44 5.81
N PHE A 271 9.00 -5.64 5.21
CA PHE A 271 8.46 -5.90 3.88
C PHE A 271 8.98 -4.84 2.90
N PRO A 272 9.12 -5.22 1.61
CA PRO A 272 9.65 -4.33 0.59
C PRO A 272 8.70 -3.15 0.32
N GLU A 273 9.11 -2.30 -0.60
CA GLU A 273 8.38 -1.13 -1.06
C GLU A 273 6.93 -1.47 -1.43
N THR A 274 6.00 -0.57 -1.08
CA THR A 274 4.61 -0.74 -1.53
C THR A 274 4.55 -0.68 -3.04
N GLN A 275 3.56 -1.39 -3.58
CA GLN A 275 3.42 -1.56 -5.01
C GLN A 275 3.06 -0.23 -5.71
N GLU A 276 2.34 0.67 -5.05
CA GLU A 276 2.00 2.01 -5.55
C GLU A 276 3.23 2.91 -5.66
N MET A 277 4.10 2.90 -4.65
CA MET A 277 5.35 3.63 -4.71
C MET A 277 6.24 3.07 -5.82
N SER A 278 6.30 1.74 -5.91
CA SER A 278 7.09 1.05 -6.93
C SER A 278 6.65 1.38 -8.35
N GLU A 279 5.34 1.46 -8.59
CA GLU A 279 4.77 1.90 -9.86
C GLU A 279 5.10 3.37 -10.16
N TYR A 280 5.08 4.25 -9.15
CA TYR A 280 5.36 5.68 -9.34
C TYR A 280 6.78 5.95 -9.89
N PHE A 281 7.77 5.09 -9.56
CA PHE A 281 9.12 5.20 -10.10
C PHE A 281 9.21 5.04 -11.62
N GLN A 282 8.19 4.50 -12.29
CA GLN A 282 8.12 4.48 -13.76
C GLN A 282 8.11 5.89 -14.39
N THR A 283 7.79 6.93 -13.63
CA THR A 283 7.76 8.33 -14.10
C THR A 283 9.15 8.98 -14.19
N VAL A 284 10.22 8.22 -13.87
CA VAL A 284 11.62 8.67 -13.96
C VAL A 284 12.03 9.06 -15.38
N SER A 285 11.36 8.53 -16.40
CA SER A 285 11.61 8.88 -17.79
C SER A 285 10.32 8.86 -18.60
N ASP A 286 10.22 9.80 -19.54
CA ASP A 286 9.09 9.90 -20.46
C ASP A 286 9.38 9.14 -21.78
N LEU A 287 10.58 8.56 -21.93
CA LEU A 287 11.00 7.80 -23.10
C LEU A 287 10.24 6.47 -23.23
N THR A 288 10.00 6.04 -24.47
CA THR A 288 9.40 4.73 -24.75
C THR A 288 10.44 3.60 -24.69
N PRO A 289 10.01 2.34 -24.49
CA PRO A 289 10.89 1.17 -24.61
C PRO A 289 11.69 1.14 -25.92
N GLU A 290 11.05 1.49 -27.02
CA GLU A 290 11.64 1.47 -28.36
C GLU A 290 12.71 2.55 -28.52
N GLU A 291 12.46 3.75 -27.98
CA GLU A 291 13.44 4.85 -27.97
C GLU A 291 14.67 4.50 -27.14
N LEU A 292 14.47 3.86 -25.98
CA LEU A 292 15.57 3.41 -25.15
C LEU A 292 16.40 2.34 -25.88
N LYS A 293 15.72 1.34 -26.43
CA LYS A 293 16.36 0.22 -27.14
C LYS A 293 17.13 0.70 -28.36
N LYS A 294 16.52 1.53 -29.21
CA LYS A 294 17.12 2.05 -30.45
C LYS A 294 18.43 2.79 -30.21
N ASN A 295 18.51 3.55 -29.11
CA ASN A 295 19.67 4.36 -28.78
C ASN A 295 20.60 3.69 -27.74
N ASN A 296 20.34 2.42 -27.40
CA ASN A 296 21.04 1.69 -26.34
C ASN A 296 21.10 2.47 -25.00
N HIS A 297 20.03 3.20 -24.71
CA HIS A 297 19.83 3.91 -23.45
C HIS A 297 19.27 2.98 -22.38
N LYS A 298 19.51 3.32 -21.12
CA LYS A 298 19.19 2.49 -19.96
C LYS A 298 18.57 3.32 -18.84
N ILE A 299 17.72 2.67 -18.05
CA ILE A 299 17.29 3.14 -16.74
C ILE A 299 18.11 2.38 -15.69
N LEU A 300 18.72 3.14 -14.79
CA LEU A 300 19.54 2.59 -13.71
C LEU A 300 18.73 2.53 -12.42
N GLU A 301 18.65 1.37 -11.82
CA GLU A 301 18.09 1.15 -10.49
C GLU A 301 19.21 0.83 -9.51
N LEU A 302 19.27 1.58 -8.41
CA LEU A 302 20.25 1.44 -7.34
C LEU A 302 19.57 0.85 -6.10
N GLY A 303 20.02 -0.32 -5.66
CA GLY A 303 19.45 -1.04 -4.51
C GLY A 303 18.21 -1.85 -4.88
N SER A 304 18.26 -2.61 -5.98
CA SER A 304 17.09 -3.30 -6.54
C SER A 304 16.41 -4.30 -5.59
N GLY A 305 17.12 -4.80 -4.56
CA GLY A 305 16.58 -5.72 -3.57
C GLY A 305 15.94 -6.96 -4.20
N CYS A 306 14.72 -7.31 -3.78
CA CYS A 306 13.93 -8.42 -4.36
C CYS A 306 13.26 -8.06 -5.71
N GLY A 307 13.51 -6.86 -6.24
CA GLY A 307 13.00 -6.39 -7.52
C GLY A 307 11.53 -6.00 -7.51
N ASN A 308 11.07 -5.33 -6.45
CA ASN A 308 9.73 -4.77 -6.39
C ASN A 308 9.60 -3.59 -7.36
N VAL A 309 10.53 -2.64 -7.30
CA VAL A 309 10.59 -1.51 -8.24
C VAL A 309 11.03 -1.97 -9.63
N THR A 310 12.03 -2.85 -9.72
CA THR A 310 12.51 -3.46 -10.98
C THR A 310 11.37 -3.98 -11.85
N GLN A 311 10.40 -4.69 -11.27
CA GLN A 311 9.26 -5.25 -12.00
C GLN A 311 8.48 -4.18 -12.77
N TYR A 312 8.19 -3.06 -12.11
CA TYR A 312 7.46 -1.95 -12.71
C TYR A 312 8.31 -1.23 -13.77
N LEU A 313 9.61 -1.08 -13.55
CA LEU A 313 10.51 -0.51 -14.54
C LEU A 313 10.58 -1.39 -15.80
N ILE A 314 10.66 -2.71 -15.64
CA ILE A 314 10.64 -3.67 -16.76
C ILE A 314 9.34 -3.56 -17.55
N GLU A 315 8.18 -3.47 -16.89
CA GLU A 315 6.89 -3.33 -17.57
C GLU A 315 6.78 -2.04 -18.37
N LYS A 316 7.38 -0.95 -17.87
CA LYS A 316 7.34 0.35 -18.53
C LYS A 316 8.36 0.48 -19.66
N PHE A 317 9.57 -0.03 -19.48
CA PHE A 317 10.73 0.28 -20.32
C PHE A 317 11.30 -0.93 -21.07
N GLY A 318 10.89 -2.15 -20.74
CA GLY A 318 11.45 -3.40 -21.28
C GLY A 318 12.69 -3.87 -20.51
N VAL A 319 12.81 -5.18 -20.33
CA VAL A 319 13.85 -5.81 -19.47
C VAL A 319 15.27 -5.50 -19.91
N GLU A 320 15.51 -5.44 -21.22
CA GLU A 320 16.82 -5.15 -21.79
C GLU A 320 17.31 -3.72 -21.52
N ASN A 321 16.39 -2.82 -21.15
CA ASN A 321 16.68 -1.41 -20.94
C ASN A 321 16.92 -1.07 -19.46
N ILE A 322 16.82 -2.05 -18.57
CA ILE A 322 17.02 -1.85 -17.12
C ILE A 322 18.40 -2.39 -16.71
N ILE A 323 19.10 -1.61 -15.90
CA ILE A 323 20.27 -2.04 -15.14
C ILE A 323 19.87 -2.04 -13.66
N ALA A 324 19.94 -3.21 -13.04
CA ALA A 324 19.69 -3.39 -11.61
C ALA A 324 21.02 -3.53 -10.87
N LEU A 325 21.26 -2.70 -9.86
CA LEU A 325 22.44 -2.79 -9.01
C LEU A 325 22.02 -3.21 -7.60
N GLU A 326 22.64 -4.27 -7.10
CA GLU A 326 22.36 -4.83 -5.78
C GLU A 326 23.67 -5.30 -5.12
N ILE A 327 23.81 -5.15 -3.81
CA ILE A 327 25.04 -5.53 -3.08
C ILE A 327 25.01 -7.00 -2.64
N ASP A 328 23.83 -7.51 -2.28
CA ASP A 328 23.66 -8.87 -1.81
C ASP A 328 23.70 -9.88 -2.97
N ASP A 329 24.58 -10.89 -2.88
CA ASP A 329 24.76 -11.90 -3.93
C ASP A 329 23.49 -12.74 -4.13
N PHE A 330 22.83 -13.12 -3.04
CA PHE A 330 21.65 -13.95 -3.10
C PHE A 330 20.49 -13.21 -3.79
N LEU A 331 20.25 -11.95 -3.44
CA LEU A 331 19.26 -11.11 -4.13
C LEU A 331 19.62 -10.88 -5.61
N CYS A 332 20.90 -10.74 -5.95
CA CYS A 332 21.33 -10.68 -7.34
C CYS A 332 20.96 -11.95 -8.14
N GLN A 333 21.14 -13.13 -7.53
CA GLN A 333 20.77 -14.40 -8.16
C GLN A 333 19.25 -14.51 -8.35
N GLU A 334 18.48 -14.12 -7.33
CA GLU A 334 17.01 -14.07 -7.41
C GLU A 334 16.51 -13.12 -8.50
N LEU A 335 17.09 -11.92 -8.62
CA LEU A 335 16.76 -10.97 -9.68
C LEU A 335 17.00 -11.57 -11.08
N LYS A 336 18.14 -12.24 -11.28
CA LYS A 336 18.48 -12.90 -12.56
C LYS A 336 17.52 -14.04 -12.89
N ALA A 337 17.15 -14.85 -11.89
CA ALA A 337 16.21 -15.96 -12.06
C ALA A 337 14.79 -15.45 -12.38
N ARG A 338 14.36 -14.39 -11.68
CA ARG A 338 13.02 -13.82 -11.80
C ARG A 338 12.82 -13.01 -13.07
N PHE A 339 13.86 -12.33 -13.55
CA PHE A 339 13.83 -11.49 -14.74
C PHE A 339 14.90 -11.90 -15.77
N PRO A 340 14.67 -12.99 -16.53
CA PRO A 340 15.60 -13.41 -17.57
C PRO A 340 15.87 -12.27 -18.58
N GLY A 341 17.15 -11.96 -18.80
CA GLY A 341 17.59 -10.85 -19.67
C GLY A 341 17.87 -9.54 -18.95
N LEU A 342 17.57 -9.42 -17.65
CA LEU A 342 17.91 -8.25 -16.83
C LEU A 342 19.43 -8.14 -16.64
N LYS A 343 19.98 -6.94 -16.85
CA LYS A 343 21.37 -6.64 -16.51
C LYS A 343 21.49 -6.39 -15.00
N VAL A 344 21.87 -7.42 -14.25
CA VAL A 344 22.12 -7.33 -12.81
C VAL A 344 23.62 -7.16 -12.56
N ILE A 345 24.01 -6.08 -11.88
CA ILE A 345 25.39 -5.77 -11.49
C ILE A 345 25.48 -5.88 -9.96
N GLN A 346 26.30 -6.81 -9.48
CA GLN A 346 26.55 -6.94 -8.05
C GLN A 346 27.60 -5.92 -7.58
N GLY A 347 27.31 -5.16 -6.54
CA GLY A 347 28.31 -4.31 -5.89
C GLY A 347 27.74 -3.17 -5.04
N ASN A 348 28.64 -2.40 -4.42
CA ASN A 348 28.26 -1.25 -3.61
C ASN A 348 27.81 -0.09 -4.51
N ALA A 349 26.57 0.35 -4.34
CA ALA A 349 25.98 1.46 -5.09
C ALA A 349 26.71 2.79 -4.88
N ALA A 350 27.45 2.98 -3.78
CA ALA A 350 28.29 4.17 -3.59
C ALA A 350 29.37 4.34 -4.67
N HIS A 351 29.74 3.23 -5.33
CA HIS A 351 30.75 3.19 -6.40
C HIS A 351 30.15 2.74 -7.74
N PHE A 352 28.85 3.00 -7.96
CA PHE A 352 28.14 2.53 -9.16
C PHE A 352 28.77 3.01 -10.47
N GLU A 353 29.38 4.20 -10.52
CA GLU A 353 30.08 4.70 -11.71
C GLU A 353 31.20 3.76 -12.16
N THR A 354 32.04 3.29 -11.23
CA THR A 354 33.11 2.32 -11.52
C THR A 354 32.52 0.98 -11.96
N LEU A 355 31.40 0.56 -11.38
CA LEU A 355 30.72 -0.68 -11.76
C LEU A 355 30.14 -0.59 -13.19
N LEU A 356 29.53 0.54 -13.56
CA LEU A 356 29.07 0.79 -14.93
C LEU A 356 30.22 0.79 -15.94
N GLN A 357 31.36 1.40 -15.59
CA GLN A 357 32.54 1.44 -16.45
C GLN A 357 33.11 0.03 -16.73
N LYS A 358 33.17 -0.84 -15.71
CA LYS A 358 33.58 -2.24 -15.87
C LYS A 358 32.69 -3.00 -16.86
N GLU A 359 31.40 -2.66 -16.88
CA GLU A 359 30.41 -3.20 -17.80
C GLU A 359 30.36 -2.48 -19.15
N LYS A 360 31.28 -1.54 -19.41
CA LYS A 360 31.35 -0.70 -20.62
C LYS A 360 30.08 0.13 -20.86
N ILE A 361 29.41 0.52 -19.79
CA ILE A 361 28.22 1.38 -19.83
C ILE A 361 28.65 2.81 -19.54
N THR A 362 28.40 3.71 -20.48
CA THR A 362 28.76 5.12 -20.34
C THR A 362 27.66 5.92 -19.66
N HIS A 363 28.01 7.07 -19.11
CA HIS A 363 27.03 7.96 -18.48
C HIS A 363 25.94 8.35 -19.45
N GLN A 364 26.27 8.67 -20.70
CA GLN A 364 25.34 9.17 -21.72
C GLN A 364 24.20 8.19 -21.99
N GLN A 365 24.41 6.89 -21.75
CA GLN A 365 23.38 5.87 -21.89
C GLN A 365 22.31 5.95 -20.81
N ILE A 366 22.59 6.50 -19.64
CA ILE A 366 21.64 6.55 -18.52
C ILE A 366 20.61 7.66 -18.74
N LYS A 367 19.32 7.30 -18.83
CA LYS A 367 18.19 8.21 -19.09
C LYS A 367 17.20 8.35 -17.93
N GLY A 368 17.52 7.75 -16.80
CA GLY A 368 16.81 7.89 -15.54
C GLY A 368 17.53 7.09 -14.47
N ILE A 369 17.52 7.60 -13.23
CA ILE A 369 18.08 6.90 -12.08
C ILE A 369 16.99 6.76 -11.02
N VAL A 370 16.75 5.53 -10.56
CA VAL A 370 15.88 5.21 -9.44
C VAL A 370 16.74 4.66 -8.31
N SER A 371 16.49 5.10 -7.08
CA SER A 371 17.21 4.61 -5.91
C SER A 371 16.26 4.27 -4.77
N THR A 372 16.33 3.01 -4.37
CA THR A 372 15.67 2.43 -3.19
C THR A 372 16.66 2.23 -2.04
N LEU A 373 17.87 2.79 -2.16
CA LEU A 373 18.93 2.65 -1.17
C LEU A 373 18.55 3.28 0.17
N PRO A 374 18.95 2.65 1.30
CA PRO A 374 18.74 3.20 2.63
C PRO A 374 19.79 4.28 2.95
N VAL A 375 19.77 5.40 2.24
CA VAL A 375 20.79 6.49 2.36
C VAL A 375 20.95 7.04 3.78
N GLY A 376 20.00 6.79 4.68
CA GLY A 376 20.09 7.15 6.09
C GLY A 376 21.18 6.40 6.86
N ILE A 377 21.52 5.17 6.45
CA ILE A 377 22.53 4.33 7.14
C ILE A 377 23.90 4.35 6.45
N PHE A 378 24.04 5.06 5.34
CA PHE A 378 25.30 5.16 4.60
C PHE A 378 26.37 5.86 5.45
N SER A 379 27.64 5.48 5.28
CA SER A 379 28.74 6.28 5.81
C SER A 379 28.73 7.68 5.18
N SER A 380 29.43 8.64 5.78
CA SER A 380 29.59 9.97 5.17
C SER A 380 30.29 9.87 3.82
N GLU A 381 31.31 9.02 3.73
CA GLU A 381 32.12 8.79 2.52
C GLU A 381 31.30 8.15 1.40
N ASP A 382 30.58 7.06 1.70
CA ASP A 382 29.73 6.37 0.71
C ASP A 382 28.66 7.29 0.15
N PHE A 383 28.02 8.08 1.02
CA PHE A 383 27.01 9.03 0.57
C PHE A 383 27.60 10.15 -0.27
N GLN A 384 28.78 10.69 0.08
CA GLN A 384 29.43 11.70 -0.76
C GLN A 384 29.78 11.12 -2.13
N SER A 385 30.34 9.91 -2.18
CA SER A 385 30.63 9.20 -3.43
C SER A 385 29.38 9.01 -4.28
N LEU A 386 28.30 8.45 -3.69
CA LEU A 386 27.01 8.27 -4.34
C LEU A 386 26.45 9.60 -4.86
N LYS A 387 26.43 10.62 -4.01
CA LYS A 387 25.90 11.96 -4.31
C LYS A 387 26.63 12.56 -5.49
N THR A 388 27.97 12.64 -5.46
CA THR A 388 28.77 13.26 -6.51
C THR A 388 28.53 12.57 -7.87
N SER A 389 28.48 11.24 -7.91
CA SER A 389 28.20 10.52 -9.16
C SER A 389 26.76 10.73 -9.66
N ILE A 390 25.75 10.76 -8.78
CA ILE A 390 24.36 11.04 -9.17
C ILE A 390 24.22 12.47 -9.71
N GLU A 391 24.70 13.48 -8.98
CA GLU A 391 24.62 14.89 -9.38
C GLU A 391 25.29 15.09 -10.74
N LYS A 392 26.47 14.51 -10.94
CA LYS A 392 27.20 14.52 -12.22
C LYS A 392 26.35 13.97 -13.36
N ILE A 393 25.82 12.75 -13.25
CA ILE A 393 25.08 12.09 -14.34
C ILE A 393 23.75 12.82 -14.62
N VAL A 394 23.04 13.22 -13.57
CA VAL A 394 21.77 13.95 -13.70
C VAL A 394 21.96 15.26 -14.44
N VAL A 395 22.98 16.04 -14.09
CA VAL A 395 23.28 17.33 -14.72
C VAL A 395 23.79 17.15 -16.15
N GLN A 396 24.70 16.20 -16.39
CA GLN A 396 25.29 15.94 -17.71
C GLN A 396 24.25 15.47 -18.72
N ASN A 397 23.32 14.62 -18.31
CA ASN A 397 22.34 14.02 -19.22
C ASN A 397 20.98 14.73 -19.24
N ASN A 398 20.75 15.68 -18.31
CA ASN A 398 19.46 16.33 -18.11
C ASN A 398 18.30 15.32 -17.89
N ILE A 399 18.48 14.42 -16.92
CA ILE A 399 17.55 13.33 -16.62
C ILE A 399 16.90 13.52 -15.24
N LYS A 400 15.93 12.68 -14.88
CA LYS A 400 15.38 12.64 -13.52
C LYS A 400 16.15 11.64 -12.66
N TYR A 401 16.37 12.00 -11.41
CA TYR A 401 16.74 11.08 -10.34
C TYR A 401 15.59 10.98 -9.35
N MET A 402 15.14 9.76 -9.06
CA MET A 402 14.08 9.51 -8.09
C MET A 402 14.60 8.64 -6.96
N ASN A 403 14.27 8.99 -5.72
CA ASN A 403 14.54 8.13 -4.58
C ASN A 403 13.43 8.22 -3.55
N TYR A 404 13.35 7.24 -2.65
CA TYR A 404 12.50 7.36 -1.47
C TYR A 404 13.32 7.50 -0.19
N ARG A 405 12.69 8.03 0.86
CA ARG A 405 13.24 8.12 2.23
C ARG A 405 12.12 7.95 3.24
N PHE A 406 12.38 7.21 4.31
CA PHE A 406 11.48 7.18 5.46
C PHE A 406 11.57 8.52 6.20
N LYS A 407 10.42 9.18 6.40
CA LYS A 407 10.35 10.51 7.03
C LYS A 407 11.01 10.57 8.39
N MET A 408 10.89 9.51 9.19
CA MET A 408 11.46 9.44 10.53
C MET A 408 13.00 9.38 10.54
N PHE A 409 13.63 9.02 9.42
CA PHE A 409 15.09 8.89 9.29
C PHE A 409 15.70 9.96 8.37
N GLU A 410 14.91 10.96 7.94
CA GLU A 410 15.42 12.06 7.13
C GLU A 410 16.34 12.97 7.95
N THR A 411 17.53 13.22 7.41
CA THR A 411 18.52 14.13 7.99
C THR A 411 18.94 15.14 6.94
N ALA A 412 19.13 16.41 7.35
CA ALA A 412 19.54 17.49 6.44
C ALA A 412 20.92 17.24 5.79
N THR A 413 21.73 16.36 6.38
CA THR A 413 23.06 15.97 5.90
C THR A 413 23.04 15.10 4.64
N ARG A 414 21.87 14.63 4.21
CA ARG A 414 21.70 13.74 3.04
C ARG A 414 21.05 14.42 1.83
N GLU A 415 21.20 15.74 1.69
CA GLU A 415 20.67 16.48 0.55
C GLU A 415 21.59 16.48 -0.68
N MET A 416 20.99 16.74 -1.84
CA MET A 416 21.67 16.86 -3.15
C MET A 416 21.61 18.32 -3.62
N PRO A 417 22.50 19.21 -3.10
CA PRO A 417 22.45 20.64 -3.35
C PRO A 417 22.60 21.03 -4.81
N GLU A 418 23.20 20.23 -5.68
CA GLU A 418 23.35 20.59 -7.10
C GLU A 418 22.08 20.33 -7.92
N LEU A 419 21.09 19.65 -7.34
CA LEU A 419 19.85 19.31 -7.99
C LEU A 419 18.68 20.10 -7.42
N LYS A 420 17.69 20.36 -8.27
CA LYS A 420 16.40 20.92 -7.87
C LYS A 420 15.44 19.80 -7.52
N LYS A 421 14.86 19.88 -6.33
CA LYS A 421 13.77 19.01 -5.89
C LYS A 421 12.48 19.48 -6.55
N SER A 422 12.02 18.75 -7.57
CA SER A 422 10.84 19.11 -8.38
C SER A 422 9.53 18.70 -7.73
N HIS A 423 9.50 17.51 -7.13
CA HIS A 423 8.29 16.93 -6.54
C HIS A 423 8.64 16.22 -5.23
N ASN A 424 7.70 16.27 -4.28
CA ASN A 424 7.74 15.55 -3.03
C ASN A 424 6.37 14.91 -2.78
N PHE A 425 6.32 13.61 -2.94
CA PHE A 425 5.13 12.82 -2.73
C PHE A 425 5.29 11.97 -1.48
N VAL A 426 4.31 12.00 -0.58
CA VAL A 426 4.33 11.18 0.64
C VAL A 426 3.46 9.96 0.41
N PHE A 427 4.07 8.79 0.51
CA PHE A 427 3.40 7.50 0.55
C PHE A 427 3.48 6.92 1.96
N ILE A 428 2.84 5.78 2.15
CA ILE A 428 2.85 5.08 3.42
C ILE A 428 3.26 3.65 3.15
N SER A 429 4.34 3.24 3.81
CA SER A 429 4.90 1.89 3.69
C SER A 429 3.95 0.80 4.19
N GLU A 430 4.31 -0.46 3.95
CA GLU A 430 3.58 -1.61 4.47
C GLU A 430 3.42 -1.58 6.00
N MET A 431 4.41 -1.02 6.70
CA MET A 431 4.40 -0.85 8.15
C MET A 431 3.70 0.43 8.63
N ILE A 432 3.04 1.14 7.73
CA ILE A 432 2.34 2.37 8.04
C ILE A 432 3.29 3.51 8.46
N MET A 433 4.54 3.42 8.03
CA MET A 433 5.51 4.51 8.18
C MET A 433 5.42 5.45 6.97
N PRO A 434 5.30 6.78 7.20
CA PRO A 434 5.33 7.75 6.12
C PRO A 434 6.70 7.76 5.45
N LEU A 435 6.70 7.75 4.13
CA LEU A 435 7.88 7.84 3.30
C LEU A 435 7.69 8.95 2.27
N SER A 436 8.76 9.68 1.94
CA SER A 436 8.77 10.64 0.86
C SER A 436 9.46 10.05 -0.35
N VAL A 437 8.83 10.17 -1.52
CA VAL A 437 9.51 10.03 -2.81
C VAL A 437 9.88 11.42 -3.32
N TYR A 438 11.13 11.55 -3.71
CA TYR A 438 11.70 12.77 -4.22
C TYR A 438 12.10 12.61 -5.67
N THR A 439 11.72 13.59 -6.48
CA THR A 439 12.16 13.70 -7.87
C THR A 439 13.10 14.88 -8.00
N TYR A 440 14.37 14.58 -8.22
CA TYR A 440 15.44 15.54 -8.47
C TYR A 440 15.66 15.71 -9.97
N VAL A 441 15.87 16.94 -10.38
CA VAL A 441 16.19 17.33 -11.76
C VAL A 441 17.33 18.34 -11.75
N LYS A 442 17.94 18.59 -12.91
CA LYS A 442 18.89 19.70 -13.07
C LYS A 442 18.23 21.03 -12.65
N LYS A 443 18.99 21.87 -11.95
CA LYS A 443 18.56 23.21 -11.54
C LYS A 443 18.22 24.12 -12.71
#